data_AF-I9WIA9-F1
#
_entry.id   AF-I9WIA9-F1
#
_cell.length_a   1.000
_cell.length_b   1.000
_cell.length_c   1.000
_cell.angle_alpha   90.00
_cell.angle_beta   90.00
_cell.angle_gamma   90.00
#
_symmetry.space_group_name_H-M   'P 1'
#
loop_
_entity.id
_entity.type
_entity.pdbx_description
1 polymer ?
#
loop_
_entity_poly.entity_id
_entity_poly.type
_entity_poly.pdbx_seq_one_letter_code
_entity_poly.pdbx_strand_id
1 'polypeptide(L)' 'MSEPINVPLNSDEIEMLVDALEIDLEGYIESASAAKESGNREDVQTFTEAAKRIQVLKARLEDLIED' A
#
# COMPACT_ATOMS: atom_id res chain seq x y z
N MET A 1 -16.53 -0.79 -10.01
CA MET A 1 -16.32 -0.33 -8.63
C MET A 1 -17.08 -1.31 -7.75
N SER A 2 -16.37 -2.07 -6.93
CA SER A 2 -16.99 -2.98 -5.96
C SER A 2 -17.79 -2.17 -4.94
N GLU A 3 -18.89 -2.71 -4.42
CA GLU A 3 -19.67 -2.05 -3.37
C GLU A 3 -18.81 -1.86 -2.10
N PRO A 4 -18.93 -0.73 -1.37
CA PRO A 4 -18.20 -0.53 -0.12
C PRO A 4 -18.55 -1.60 0.92
N ILE A 5 -17.54 -2.11 1.61
CA ILE A 5 -17.71 -2.98 2.78
C ILE A 5 -17.48 -2.11 4.03
N ASN A 6 -18.48 -2.04 4.91
CA ASN A 6 -18.33 -1.38 6.19
C ASN A 6 -17.71 -2.34 7.20
N VAL A 7 -16.51 -2.02 7.67
CA VAL A 7 -15.83 -2.75 8.75
C VAL A 7 -15.54 -1.74 9.86
N PRO A 8 -16.15 -1.87 11.04
CA PRO A 8 -15.82 -1.01 12.18
C PRO A 8 -14.44 -1.39 12.70
N LEU A 9 -13.55 -0.39 12.83
CA LEU A 9 -12.19 -0.54 13.36
C LEU A 9 -11.95 0.57 14.39
N ASN A 10 -11.14 0.28 15.41
CA ASN A 10 -10.64 1.27 16.35
C ASN A 10 -9.26 1.82 15.92
N SER A 11 -8.76 2.86 16.60
CA SER A 11 -7.48 3.50 16.26
C SER A 11 -6.29 2.52 16.29
N ASP A 12 -6.16 1.69 17.33
CA ASP A 12 -5.08 0.69 17.44
C ASP A 12 -5.12 -0.31 16.27
N GLU A 13 -6.31 -0.75 15.85
CA GLU A 13 -6.49 -1.63 14.69
C GLU A 13 -6.13 -0.93 13.37
N ILE A 14 -6.40 0.38 13.25
CA ILE A 14 -6.00 1.17 12.09
C ILE A 14 -4.48 1.37 12.06
N GLU A 15 -3.85 1.65 13.19
CA GLU A 15 -2.38 1.72 13.33
C GLU A 15 -1.72 0.41 12.88
N MET A 16 -2.24 -0.74 13.33
CA MET A 16 -1.77 -2.05 12.88
C MET A 16 -1.85 -2.22 11.35
N LEU A 17 -2.90 -1.70 10.71
CA LEU A 17 -3.04 -1.75 9.26
C LEU A 17 -2.06 -0.82 8.55
N VAL A 18 -1.83 0.38 9.09
CA VAL A 18 -0.85 1.35 8.56
C VAL A 18 0.55 0.74 8.59
N ASP A 19 0.96 0.15 9.72
CA ASP A 19 2.25 -0.52 9.87
C ASP A 19 2.45 -1.66 8.86
N ALA A 20 1.42 -2.50 8.69
CA ALA A 20 1.46 -3.60 7.73
C ALA A 20 1.59 -3.09 6.29
N LEU A 21 0.87 -2.01 5.95
CA LEU A 21 0.92 -1.40 4.62
C LEU A 21 2.25 -0.68 4.36
N GLU A 22 2.93 -0.18 5.38
CA GLU A 22 4.26 0.43 5.23
C GLU A 22 5.31 -0.61 4.82
N ILE A 23 5.33 -1.76 5.48
CA ILE A 23 6.23 -2.88 5.14
C ILE A 23 5.93 -3.38 3.72
N ASP A 24 4.64 -3.54 3.37
CA ASP A 24 4.23 -3.99 2.04
C ASP A 24 4.64 -2.96 0.95
N LEU A 25 4.47 -1.67 1.23
CA LEU A 25 4.89 -0.59 0.33
C LEU A 25 6.39 -0.62 0.04
N GLU A 26 7.21 -0.78 1.07
CA GLU A 26 8.66 -0.90 0.93
C GLU A 26 9.02 -2.09 0.03
N GLY A 27 8.41 -3.25 0.27
CA GLY A 27 8.62 -4.45 -0.54
C GLY A 27 8.26 -4.27 -2.03
N TYR A 28 7.17 -3.56 -2.34
CA TYR A 28 6.81 -3.26 -3.73
C TYR A 28 7.75 -2.25 -4.40
N ILE A 29 8.26 -1.26 -3.66
CA ILE A 29 9.24 -0.30 -4.17
C ILE A 29 10.56 -1.02 -4.51
N GLU A 30 11.03 -1.89 -3.62
CA GLU A 30 12.21 -2.72 -3.86
C GLU A 30 12.02 -3.63 -5.07
N SER A 31 10.88 -4.31 -5.16
CA SER A 31 10.54 -5.19 -6.28
C SER A 31 10.48 -4.43 -7.61
N ALA A 32 9.89 -3.23 -7.63
CA ALA A 32 9.90 -2.36 -8.80
C ALA A 32 11.32 -1.95 -9.21
N SER A 33 12.19 -1.67 -8.24
CA SER A 33 13.61 -1.36 -8.49
C SER A 33 14.35 -2.55 -9.11
N ALA A 34 14.22 -3.75 -8.53
CA ALA A 34 14.83 -4.96 -9.05
C ALA A 34 14.33 -5.32 -10.46
N ALA A 35 13.02 -5.16 -10.72
CA ALA A 35 12.43 -5.35 -12.04
C ALA A 35 13.01 -4.34 -13.06
N LYS A 36 13.25 -3.10 -12.63
CA LYS A 36 13.86 -2.07 -13.48
C LYS A 36 15.30 -2.41 -13.85
N GLU A 37 16.08 -2.91 -12.90
CA GLU A 37 17.47 -3.35 -13.12
C GLU A 37 17.57 -4.53 -14.08
N SER A 38 16.62 -5.46 -14.03
CA SER A 38 16.53 -6.62 -14.94
C SER A 38 15.90 -6.29 -16.30
N GLY A 39 15.37 -5.07 -16.49
CA GLY A 39 14.72 -4.65 -17.73
C GLY A 39 13.31 -5.22 -17.92
N ASN A 40 12.72 -5.85 -16.90
CA ASN A 40 11.36 -6.39 -16.96
C ASN A 40 10.30 -5.28 -16.80
N ARG A 41 9.89 -4.69 -17.94
CA ARG A 41 8.96 -3.56 -17.96
C ARG A 41 7.56 -3.89 -17.44
N GLU A 42 7.09 -5.12 -17.61
CA GLU A 42 5.77 -5.57 -17.15
C GLU A 42 5.73 -5.62 -15.62
N ASP A 43 6.76 -6.20 -15.01
CA ASP A 43 6.91 -6.25 -13.55
C ASP A 43 7.08 -4.85 -12.95
N VAL A 44 7.88 -3.98 -13.59
CA VAL A 44 8.01 -2.57 -13.15
C VAL A 44 6.65 -1.89 -13.08
N GLN A 45 5.83 -2.05 -14.13
CA GLN A 45 4.49 -1.46 -14.15
C GLN A 45 3.60 -2.04 -13.05
N THR A 46 3.61 -3.36 -12.90
CA THR A 46 2.80 -4.09 -11.91
C THR A 46 3.13 -3.66 -10.47
N PHE A 47 4.42 -3.67 -10.10
CA PHE A 47 4.86 -3.30 -8.76
C PHE A 47 4.67 -1.81 -8.48
N THR A 48 4.89 -0.94 -9.47
CA THR A 48 4.63 0.50 -9.33
C THR A 48 3.15 0.79 -9.10
N GLU A 49 2.26 0.08 -9.79
CA GLU A 49 0.82 0.24 -9.58
C GLU A 49 0.38 -0.26 -8.20
N ALA A 50 0.91 -1.39 -7.74
CA ALA A 50 0.66 -1.91 -6.39
C ALA A 50 1.11 -0.91 -5.31
N ALA A 51 2.35 -0.41 -5.40
CA ALA A 51 2.88 0.60 -4.48
C ALA A 51 1.98 1.85 -4.43
N LYS A 52 1.52 2.33 -5.58
CA LYS A 52 0.61 3.49 -5.64
C LYS A 52 -0.73 3.23 -4.95
N ARG A 53 -1.31 2.04 -5.13
CA ARG A 53 -2.59 1.67 -4.49
C ARG A 53 -2.45 1.59 -2.97
N ILE A 54 -1.34 1.00 -2.49
CA ILE A 54 -1.03 0.91 -1.06
C ILE A 54 -0.81 2.30 -0.48
N GLN A 55 -0.04 3.16 -1.15
CA GLN A 55 0.19 4.54 -0.69
C GLN A 55 -1.12 5.31 -0.50
N VAL A 56 -2.06 5.18 -1.45
CA VAL A 56 -3.37 5.83 -1.35
C VAL A 56 -4.20 5.27 -0.19
N LEU A 57 -4.17 3.95 0.04
CA LEU A 57 -4.90 3.35 1.15
C LEU A 57 -4.28 3.73 2.50
N LYS A 58 -2.95 3.67 2.62
CA LYS A 58 -2.20 4.01 3.83
C LYS A 58 -2.49 5.44 4.27
N ALA A 59 -2.36 6.41 3.36
CA ALA A 59 -2.66 7.82 3.64
C ALA A 59 -4.10 8.01 4.15
N ARG A 60 -5.08 7.32 3.55
CA ARG A 60 -6.47 7.38 4.00
C ARG A 60 -6.71 6.78 5.39
N LEU A 61 -5.86 5.85 5.83
CA LEU A 61 -5.93 5.24 7.16
C LEU A 61 -5.19 6.11 8.18
N GLU A 62 -4.03 6.67 7.82
CA GLU A 62 -3.28 7.66 8.61
C GLU A 62 -4.17 8.86 8.98
N ASP A 63 -4.95 9.38 8.02
CA ASP A 63 -5.93 10.46 8.23
C ASP A 63 -7.03 10.13 9.29
N LEU A 64 -7.21 8.86 9.67
CA LEU A 64 -8.23 8.42 10.65
C LEU A 64 -7.69 8.30 12.08
N ILE A 65 -6.37 8.33 12.27
CA ILE A 65 -5.70 8.16 13.56
C ILE A 65 -4.90 9.39 14.00
N GLU A 66 -4.69 10.37 13.12
CA GLU A 66 -4.09 11.65 13.48
C GLU A 66 -5.06 12.53 14.30
N ASP A 67 -4.88 12.55 15.63
CA ASP A 67 -5.44 13.52 16.61
C ASP A 67 -4.34 14.04 17.56
#